data_AF-A0AA38WWI4-F1
#
_entry.id   AF-A0AA38WWI4-F1
#
_cell.length_a   1.000
_cell.length_b   1.000
_cell.length_c   1.000
_cell.angle_alpha   90.00
_cell.angle_beta   90.00
_cell.angle_gamma   90.00
#
_symmetry.space_group_name_H-M   'P 1'
#
loop_
_entity.id
_entity.type
_entity.pdbx_description
1 polymer ?
#
loop_
_entity_poly.entity_id
_entity_poly.type
_entity_poly.pdbx_seq_one_letter_code
_entity_poly.pdbx_strand_id
1 'polypeptide(L)'
;MLVPNPPLRRSPRAVLHLPGLVDKFWAKYETIPTVTREDISVLKNDWLTDNVIAFWEEYGHLVAAATAKYLEREYLTNYKHSHIVLLRPTMSFMLMQTPDPRTIKDALPDFTNVTHIFLPINDNQSVSTAEGGSHWSLLLVSIVDGVAFHYDSFPPGNESEAHYSTQKLSRLINKPLRFIHLADSPQQDNSSDCGVFVCLNMRHLLLKRLLMVRTDSKVSMSLGGRTVDATAGRKEMLKIIDEFRREGERRRSISNSPHPGRKSKSPPRIDSPGANRSKSPRVG
;
A
#
# COMPACT_ATOMS: atom_id res chain seq x y z
N MET A 1 -35.71 -18.54 -39.76
CA MET A 1 -34.69 -17.48 -39.77
C MET A 1 -34.20 -17.29 -38.34
N LEU A 2 -32.91 -17.48 -38.14
CA LEU A 2 -32.17 -17.13 -36.92
C LEU A 2 -32.04 -15.59 -36.81
N VAL A 3 -31.63 -15.11 -35.63
CA VAL A 3 -31.08 -13.77 -35.25
C VAL A 3 -32.00 -13.02 -34.26
N PRO A 4 -31.49 -12.37 -33.17
CA PRO A 4 -30.34 -12.65 -32.30
C PRO A 4 -30.67 -12.56 -30.78
N ASN A 5 -29.80 -13.09 -29.91
CA ASN A 5 -29.84 -12.77 -28.47
C ASN A 5 -29.25 -11.35 -28.20
N PRO A 6 -29.92 -10.50 -27.39
CA PRO A 6 -29.33 -9.26 -26.88
C PRO A 6 -28.36 -9.52 -25.71
N PRO A 7 -27.46 -8.56 -25.38
CA PRO A 7 -26.17 -8.84 -24.76
C PRO A 7 -26.26 -9.15 -23.26
N LEU A 8 -25.31 -9.99 -22.80
CA LEU A 8 -24.99 -10.20 -21.39
C LEU A 8 -24.81 -8.84 -20.68
N ARG A 9 -25.77 -8.47 -19.83
CA ARG A 9 -25.59 -7.37 -18.88
C ARG A 9 -24.45 -7.75 -17.94
N ARG A 10 -23.38 -6.96 -17.97
CA ARG A 10 -22.24 -7.01 -17.05
C ARG A 10 -22.75 -7.12 -15.60
N SER A 11 -22.24 -8.09 -14.85
CA SER A 11 -22.37 -8.08 -13.40
C SER A 11 -21.73 -6.80 -12.86
N PRO A 12 -22.31 -6.13 -11.85
CA PRO A 12 -21.61 -5.05 -11.16
C PRO A 12 -20.33 -5.61 -10.54
N ARG A 13 -19.19 -4.96 -10.81
CA ARG A 13 -17.95 -5.20 -10.06
C ARG A 13 -18.22 -4.92 -8.58
N ALA A 14 -18.13 -5.94 -7.74
CA ALA A 14 -18.15 -5.78 -6.30
C ALA A 14 -16.81 -5.19 -5.85
N VAL A 15 -16.70 -3.86 -5.84
CA VAL A 15 -15.61 -3.14 -5.17
C VAL A 15 -16.01 -3.00 -3.71
N LEU A 16 -15.22 -3.62 -2.83
CA LEU A 16 -15.41 -3.56 -1.38
C LEU A 16 -14.64 -2.35 -0.83
N HIS A 17 -15.35 -1.26 -0.56
CA HIS A 17 -14.81 -0.16 0.25
C HIS A 17 -14.87 -0.60 1.71
N LEU A 18 -13.75 -0.59 2.43
CA LEU A 18 -13.69 -0.83 3.88
C LEU A 18 -13.58 0.52 4.61
N PRO A 19 -14.68 1.16 5.06
CA PRO A 19 -14.58 2.24 6.02
C PRO A 19 -14.46 1.64 7.43
N GLY A 20 -13.55 2.21 8.24
CA GLY A 20 -13.50 1.95 9.68
C GLY A 20 -12.20 1.36 10.18
N LEU A 21 -11.12 2.13 10.08
CA LEU A 21 -10.05 2.10 11.09
C LEU A 21 -9.57 3.52 11.35
N VAL A 22 -10.29 4.18 12.26
CA VAL A 22 -9.83 5.26 13.16
C VAL A 22 -9.29 6.54 12.52
N ASP A 23 -10.01 7.63 12.75
CA ASP A 23 -9.58 9.01 12.55
C ASP A 23 -8.15 9.26 13.08
N LYS A 24 -7.21 9.34 12.15
CA LYS A 24 -6.18 10.37 11.92
C LYS A 24 -5.42 9.92 10.63
N PHE A 25 -4.71 10.79 9.91
CA PHE A 25 -3.24 10.72 9.83
C PHE A 25 -2.40 10.05 8.71
N TRP A 26 -2.85 9.30 7.69
CA TRP A 26 -1.86 8.58 6.82
C TRP A 26 -2.27 8.55 5.34
N ALA A 27 -1.32 8.81 4.44
CA ALA A 27 -1.55 9.07 3.01
C ALA A 27 -2.44 8.00 2.36
N LYS A 28 -3.61 8.46 1.90
CA LYS A 28 -4.73 7.66 1.44
C LYS A 28 -4.41 7.04 0.07
N TYR A 29 -4.00 5.78 0.05
CA TYR A 29 -4.23 4.97 -1.13
C TYR A 29 -5.73 4.70 -1.22
N GLU A 30 -6.42 5.31 -2.18
CA GLU A 30 -7.88 5.16 -2.33
C GLU A 30 -8.30 3.71 -2.67
N THR A 31 -7.34 2.89 -3.10
CA THR A 31 -7.49 1.47 -3.40
C THR A 31 -6.70 0.60 -2.44
N ILE A 32 -7.41 -0.30 -1.76
CA ILE A 32 -6.82 -1.36 -0.93
C ILE A 32 -6.11 -2.35 -1.88
N PRO A 33 -4.84 -2.73 -1.61
CA PRO A 33 -4.17 -3.77 -2.38
C PRO A 33 -4.98 -5.07 -2.37
N THR A 34 -5.25 -5.62 -3.54
CA THR A 34 -5.93 -6.92 -3.66
C THR A 34 -4.88 -8.02 -3.60
N VAL A 35 -5.02 -8.93 -2.63
CA VAL A 35 -4.18 -10.12 -2.50
C VAL A 35 -4.93 -11.33 -3.04
N THR A 36 -4.36 -11.99 -4.03
CA THR A 36 -4.93 -13.16 -4.72
C THR A 36 -4.47 -14.48 -4.09
N ARG A 37 -4.94 -15.62 -4.60
CA ARG A 37 -4.46 -16.93 -4.11
C ARG A 37 -3.03 -17.19 -4.53
N GLU A 38 -2.66 -16.69 -5.68
CA GLU A 38 -1.32 -16.72 -6.26
C GLU A 38 -0.38 -15.93 -5.35
N ASP A 39 -0.75 -14.71 -4.95
CA ASP A 39 -0.01 -13.90 -3.97
C ASP A 39 0.19 -14.61 -2.61
N ILE A 40 -0.80 -15.39 -2.15
CA ILE A 40 -0.67 -16.19 -0.92
C ILE A 40 0.27 -17.39 -1.12
N SER A 41 0.29 -17.98 -2.32
CA SER A 41 1.13 -19.14 -2.62
C SER A 41 2.61 -18.78 -2.57
N VAL A 42 3.01 -17.60 -3.07
CA VAL A 42 4.41 -17.17 -3.07
C VAL A 42 4.98 -16.95 -1.67
N LEU A 43 4.13 -16.63 -0.69
CA LEU A 43 4.55 -16.47 0.71
C LEU A 43 5.08 -17.78 1.33
N LYS A 44 4.83 -18.95 0.74
CA LYS A 44 5.33 -20.23 1.26
C LYS A 44 6.83 -20.38 1.09
N ASN A 45 7.38 -20.08 -0.10
CA ASN A 45 8.81 -20.20 -0.37
C ASN A 45 9.24 -19.56 -1.71
N ASP A 46 8.54 -18.54 -2.18
CA ASP A 46 8.78 -17.94 -3.50
C ASP A 46 8.93 -16.41 -3.39
N TRP A 47 9.21 -15.77 -4.52
CA TRP A 47 9.45 -14.35 -4.64
C TRP A 47 8.19 -13.56 -4.31
N LEU A 48 8.30 -12.54 -3.47
CA LEU A 48 7.15 -11.71 -3.15
C LEU A 48 6.75 -10.89 -4.38
N THR A 49 5.44 -10.81 -4.63
CA THR A 49 4.86 -9.95 -5.66
C THR A 49 4.67 -8.53 -5.16
N ASP A 50 4.48 -7.59 -6.09
CA ASP A 50 4.08 -6.21 -5.82
C ASP A 50 2.89 -6.11 -4.86
N ASN A 51 1.89 -6.98 -5.04
CA ASN A 51 0.66 -6.98 -4.24
C ASN A 51 0.95 -7.36 -2.79
N VAL A 52 1.85 -8.31 -2.55
CA VAL A 52 2.23 -8.72 -1.18
C VAL A 52 3.00 -7.61 -0.48
N ILE A 53 3.96 -6.98 -1.17
CA ILE A 53 4.73 -5.86 -0.62
C ILE A 53 3.82 -4.66 -0.35
N ALA A 54 2.93 -4.31 -1.29
CA ALA A 54 1.92 -3.26 -1.10
C ALA A 54 0.97 -3.58 0.07
N PHE A 55 0.52 -4.82 0.19
CA PHE A 55 -0.30 -5.21 1.34
C PHE A 55 0.47 -5.02 2.66
N TRP A 56 1.75 -5.39 2.70
CA TRP A 56 2.58 -5.20 3.88
C TRP A 56 2.81 -3.71 4.23
N GLU A 57 3.06 -2.86 3.25
CA GLU A 57 3.16 -1.41 3.44
C GLU A 57 1.89 -0.84 4.07
N GLU A 58 0.71 -1.32 3.65
CA GLU A 58 -0.58 -0.85 4.18
C GLU A 58 -0.89 -1.40 5.57
N TYR A 59 -0.64 -2.68 5.82
CA TYR A 59 -1.17 -3.38 7.01
C TYR A 59 -0.12 -4.04 7.89
N GLY A 60 1.07 -4.33 7.36
CA GLY A 60 2.17 -4.92 8.12
C GLY A 60 2.65 -4.02 9.25
N HIS A 61 2.59 -2.70 9.06
CA HIS A 61 2.88 -1.73 10.12
C HIS A 61 1.73 -1.59 11.13
N LEU A 62 0.46 -1.75 10.73
CA LEU A 62 -0.70 -1.64 11.62
C LEU A 62 -0.75 -2.75 12.67
N VAL A 63 -0.33 -3.97 12.32
CA VAL A 63 -0.26 -5.09 13.27
C VAL A 63 0.96 -4.99 14.19
N ALA A 64 2.08 -4.50 13.66
CA ALA A 64 3.25 -4.21 14.47
C ALA A 64 2.99 -3.03 15.43
N ALA A 65 2.26 -2.00 14.97
CA ALA A 65 1.78 -0.91 15.79
C ALA A 65 0.73 -1.38 16.79
N ALA A 66 -0.19 -2.30 16.45
CA ALA A 66 -1.15 -2.86 17.41
C ALA A 66 -0.50 -3.75 18.48
N THR A 67 0.58 -4.47 18.13
CA THR A 67 1.40 -5.22 19.09
C THR A 67 2.25 -4.28 19.93
N ALA A 68 2.81 -3.25 19.30
CA ALA A 68 3.44 -2.13 20.00
C ALA A 68 2.42 -1.28 20.76
N LYS A 69 1.12 -1.36 20.48
CA LYS A 69 0.05 -0.58 21.15
C LYS A 69 -0.14 -1.01 22.60
N TYR A 70 0.27 -2.24 22.91
CA TYR A 70 0.45 -2.70 24.29
C TYR A 70 1.67 -2.08 24.98
N LEU A 71 2.68 -1.61 24.22
CA LEU A 71 3.84 -0.83 24.70
C LEU A 71 3.63 0.70 24.57
N GLU A 72 2.72 1.18 23.72
CA GLU A 72 2.54 2.60 23.38
C GLU A 72 1.68 3.40 24.36
N ARG A 73 0.96 2.77 25.28
CA ARG A 73 0.09 3.51 26.22
C ARG A 73 0.86 4.54 27.08
N GLU A 74 2.19 4.53 27.07
CA GLU A 74 3.03 5.55 27.69
C GLU A 74 3.77 6.51 26.72
N TYR A 75 3.83 6.28 25.40
CA TYR A 75 4.83 6.97 24.52
C TYR A 75 4.31 7.64 23.22
N LEU A 76 3.06 7.42 22.81
CA LEU A 76 2.54 7.84 21.49
C LEU A 76 2.20 9.33 21.31
N THR A 77 2.21 10.15 22.35
CA THR A 77 1.74 11.54 22.32
C THR A 77 2.68 12.51 21.57
N ASN A 78 3.87 12.06 21.14
CA ASN A 78 4.94 12.92 20.61
C ASN A 78 5.17 12.87 19.08
N TYR A 79 4.47 12.05 18.30
CA TYR A 79 4.76 11.88 16.86
C TYR A 79 4.11 12.93 15.93
N LYS A 80 4.19 14.22 16.29
CA LYS A 80 3.53 15.30 15.52
C LYS A 80 4.36 15.88 14.36
N HIS A 81 5.58 15.38 14.10
CA HIS A 81 6.54 16.08 13.21
C HIS A 81 7.10 15.25 12.04
N SER A 82 6.76 13.97 11.90
CA SER A 82 7.24 13.12 10.79
C SER A 82 6.09 12.77 9.84
N HIS A 83 6.10 13.38 8.66
CA HIS A 83 5.24 12.97 7.53
C HIS A 83 5.99 11.93 6.70
N ILE A 84 5.56 10.67 6.76
CA ILE A 84 6.23 9.54 6.12
C ILE A 84 5.33 8.98 5.02
N VAL A 85 5.90 8.73 3.85
CA VAL A 85 5.22 8.08 2.72
C VAL A 85 5.88 6.73 2.44
N LEU A 86 5.06 5.70 2.21
CA LEU A 86 5.49 4.40 1.71
C LEU A 86 5.01 4.28 0.26
N LEU A 87 5.88 4.46 -0.73
CA LEU A 87 5.50 4.33 -2.13
C LEU A 87 5.30 2.87 -2.50
N ARG A 88 4.14 2.57 -3.08
CA ARG A 88 3.85 1.23 -3.61
C ARG A 88 4.91 0.78 -4.61
N PRO A 89 5.19 -0.53 -4.72
CA PRO A 89 6.04 -1.08 -5.77
C PRO A 89 5.73 -0.55 -7.18
N THR A 90 4.43 -0.50 -7.54
CA THR A 90 4.00 0.05 -8.83
C THR A 90 4.34 1.53 -9.01
N MET A 91 4.30 2.33 -7.95
CA MET A 91 4.66 3.75 -8.00
C MET A 91 6.16 3.96 -8.12
N SER A 92 6.96 3.16 -7.40
CA SER A 92 8.41 3.12 -7.57
C SER A 92 8.80 2.71 -8.99
N PHE A 93 8.14 1.69 -9.55
CA PHE A 93 8.33 1.26 -10.93
C PHE A 93 7.97 2.37 -11.93
N MET A 94 6.80 3.01 -11.78
CA MET A 94 6.41 4.15 -12.62
C MET A 94 7.43 5.29 -12.55
N LEU A 95 7.95 5.61 -11.36
CA LEU A 95 8.97 6.63 -11.17
C LEU A 95 10.27 6.30 -11.93
N MET A 96 10.72 5.05 -11.87
CA MET A 96 11.92 4.59 -12.58
C MET A 96 11.75 4.64 -14.09
N GLN A 97 10.62 4.13 -14.60
CA GLN A 97 10.38 3.94 -16.03
C GLN A 97 9.99 5.23 -16.75
N THR A 98 9.46 6.24 -16.05
CA THR A 98 9.06 7.50 -16.66
C THR A 98 10.29 8.35 -17.00
N PRO A 99 10.49 8.77 -18.27
CA PRO A 99 11.65 9.58 -18.66
C PRO A 99 11.76 10.90 -17.88
N ASP A 100 10.67 11.66 -17.80
CA ASP A 100 10.55 12.83 -16.94
C ASP A 100 9.55 12.56 -15.80
N PRO A 101 10.01 12.33 -14.56
CA PRO A 101 9.14 11.95 -13.45
C PRO A 101 8.11 13.03 -13.10
N ARG A 102 8.31 14.28 -13.52
CA ARG A 102 7.36 15.38 -13.26
C ARG A 102 6.03 15.21 -14.00
N THR A 103 5.99 14.42 -15.07
CA THR A 103 4.77 14.17 -15.86
C THR A 103 3.79 13.23 -15.16
N ILE A 104 4.25 12.47 -14.17
CA ILE A 104 3.42 11.53 -13.39
C ILE A 104 3.12 12.04 -11.98
N LYS A 105 3.32 13.35 -11.71
CA LYS A 105 3.11 13.93 -10.39
C LYS A 105 1.71 13.66 -9.85
N ASP A 106 0.70 13.73 -10.70
CA ASP A 106 -0.71 13.49 -10.33
C ASP A 106 -1.03 12.01 -10.07
N ALA A 107 -0.17 11.09 -10.54
CA ALA A 107 -0.28 9.66 -10.28
C ALA A 107 0.49 9.22 -9.01
N LEU A 108 1.23 10.14 -8.38
CA LEU A 108 2.00 9.90 -7.17
C LEU A 108 1.39 10.67 -5.98
N PRO A 109 1.70 10.27 -4.74
CA PRO A 109 1.28 11.04 -3.56
C PRO A 109 1.85 12.46 -3.59
N ASP A 110 1.13 13.39 -2.97
CA ASP A 110 1.68 14.72 -2.73
C ASP A 110 2.84 14.64 -1.73
N PHE A 111 4.04 15.01 -2.19
CA PHE A 111 5.23 15.05 -1.37
C PHE A 111 5.39 16.36 -0.58
N THR A 112 4.41 17.27 -0.65
CA THR A 112 4.40 18.50 0.14
C THR A 112 4.43 18.17 1.63
N ASN A 113 5.37 18.78 2.37
CA ASN A 113 5.63 18.53 3.80
C ASN A 113 6.09 17.11 4.16
N VAL A 114 6.32 16.22 3.19
CA VAL A 114 6.84 14.88 3.46
C VAL A 114 8.29 14.96 3.93
N THR A 115 8.58 14.27 5.02
CA THR A 115 9.91 14.21 5.65
C THR A 115 10.71 13.00 5.17
N HIS A 116 10.04 11.86 5.01
CA HIS A 116 10.67 10.60 4.64
C HIS A 116 9.82 9.84 3.63
N ILE A 117 10.49 9.15 2.69
CA ILE A 117 9.85 8.30 1.69
C ILE A 117 10.55 6.95 1.69
N PHE A 118 9.78 5.87 1.78
CA PHE A 118 10.25 4.51 1.49
C PHE A 118 9.82 4.11 0.09
N LEU A 119 10.73 3.48 -0.66
CA LEU A 119 10.49 2.97 -2.00
C LEU A 119 11.06 1.55 -2.10
N PRO A 120 10.23 0.54 -2.38
CA PRO A 120 10.70 -0.74 -2.90
C PRO A 120 11.30 -0.52 -4.28
N ILE A 121 12.52 -1.02 -4.50
CA ILE A 121 13.22 -0.95 -5.78
C ILE A 121 13.26 -2.34 -6.39
N ASN A 122 12.98 -2.41 -7.69
CA ASN A 122 13.04 -3.62 -8.48
C ASN A 122 13.86 -3.36 -9.75
N ASP A 123 14.61 -4.37 -10.19
CA ASP A 123 15.47 -4.33 -11.38
C ASP A 123 14.76 -4.57 -12.70
N ASN A 124 13.42 -4.60 -12.72
CA ASN A 124 12.69 -4.66 -13.96
C ASN A 124 12.96 -3.44 -14.83
N GLN A 125 13.57 -3.67 -15.99
CA GLN A 125 13.88 -2.64 -16.99
C GLN A 125 12.78 -2.49 -18.07
N SER A 126 11.77 -3.36 -18.08
CA SER A 126 10.79 -3.46 -19.15
C SER A 126 9.36 -3.19 -18.68
N VAL A 127 8.72 -2.17 -19.26
CA VAL A 127 7.29 -1.89 -19.07
C VAL A 127 6.36 -2.90 -19.75
N SER A 128 6.86 -3.69 -20.70
CA SER A 128 6.08 -4.68 -21.45
C SER A 128 6.13 -6.08 -20.84
N THR A 129 7.06 -6.33 -19.92
CA THR A 129 7.19 -7.61 -19.22
C THR A 129 6.44 -7.53 -17.90
N ALA A 130 5.24 -8.12 -17.89
CA ALA A 130 4.51 -8.34 -16.64
C ALA A 130 5.33 -9.23 -15.70
N GLU A 131 5.33 -8.91 -14.40
CA GLU A 131 6.10 -9.63 -13.37
C GLU A 131 7.59 -9.75 -13.70
N GLY A 132 8.14 -8.78 -14.45
CA GLY A 132 9.56 -8.68 -14.72
C GLY A 132 10.37 -8.26 -13.49
N GLY A 133 11.69 -8.32 -13.62
CA GLY A 133 12.63 -8.08 -12.53
C GLY A 133 13.01 -9.38 -11.82
N SER A 134 14.22 -9.40 -11.27
CA SER A 134 14.82 -10.53 -10.57
C SER A 134 15.06 -10.30 -9.08
N HIS A 135 14.97 -9.05 -8.61
CA HIS A 135 15.42 -8.72 -7.26
C HIS A 135 14.71 -7.51 -6.67
N TRP A 136 14.49 -7.56 -5.35
CA TRP A 136 13.92 -6.46 -4.57
C TRP A 136 14.95 -5.88 -3.61
N SER A 137 15.02 -4.56 -3.54
CA SER A 137 15.79 -3.83 -2.54
C SER A 137 14.97 -2.66 -1.97
N LEU A 138 15.49 -1.98 -0.95
CA LEU A 138 14.77 -0.90 -0.27
C LEU A 138 15.55 0.40 -0.34
N LEU A 139 14.87 1.48 -0.75
CA LEU A 139 15.38 2.85 -0.68
C LEU A 139 14.60 3.64 0.39
N LEU A 140 15.32 4.23 1.34
CA LEU A 140 14.77 5.19 2.30
C LEU A 140 15.34 6.57 2.03
N VAL A 141 14.49 7.54 1.72
CA VAL A 141 14.86 8.91 1.46
C VAL A 141 14.46 9.80 2.63
N SER A 142 15.43 10.49 3.22
CA SER A 142 15.19 11.64 4.09
C SER A 142 15.21 12.91 3.24
N ILE A 143 14.02 13.51 3.05
CA ILE A 143 13.87 14.78 2.33
C ILE A 143 14.49 15.93 3.14
N VAL A 144 14.39 15.84 4.47
CA VAL A 144 14.89 16.87 5.38
C VAL A 144 16.41 16.94 5.37
N ASP A 145 17.09 15.77 5.32
CA ASP A 145 18.54 15.70 5.29
C ASP A 145 19.12 15.70 3.86
N GLY A 146 18.28 15.51 2.84
CA GLY A 146 18.70 15.44 1.44
C GLY A 146 19.52 14.18 1.15
N VAL A 147 19.19 13.04 1.77
CA VAL A 147 19.94 11.78 1.66
C VAL A 147 19.01 10.61 1.33
N ALA A 148 19.48 9.71 0.47
CA ALA A 148 18.82 8.46 0.13
C ALA A 148 19.72 7.28 0.53
N PHE A 149 19.20 6.40 1.39
CA PHE A 149 19.88 5.21 1.90
C PHE A 149 19.35 3.97 1.19
N HIS A 150 20.22 3.20 0.54
CA HIS A 150 19.88 1.98 -0.17
C HIS A 150 20.28 0.76 0.63
N TYR A 151 19.31 -0.11 0.93
CA TYR A 151 19.49 -1.38 1.63
C TYR A 151 19.23 -2.53 0.68
N ASP A 152 20.20 -3.43 0.57
CA ASP A 152 20.14 -4.57 -0.32
C ASP A 152 20.59 -5.84 0.41
N SER A 153 19.79 -6.89 0.30
CA SER A 153 20.07 -8.19 0.92
C SER A 153 20.87 -9.13 0.04
N PHE A 154 21.15 -8.78 -1.23
CA PHE A 154 21.83 -9.67 -2.18
C PHE A 154 22.72 -8.93 -3.21
N PRO A 155 24.04 -8.79 -2.96
CA PRO A 155 25.02 -8.22 -3.89
C PRO A 155 25.24 -9.07 -5.15
N PRO A 156 25.52 -8.47 -6.33
CA PRO A 156 25.75 -7.05 -6.57
C PRO A 156 24.49 -6.17 -6.54
N GLY A 157 23.30 -6.76 -6.41
CA GLY A 157 22.07 -6.09 -6.03
C GLY A 157 21.57 -5.01 -7.00
N ASN A 158 20.70 -4.16 -6.50
CA ASN A 158 19.99 -3.09 -7.23
C ASN A 158 20.65 -1.71 -7.01
N GLU A 159 21.97 -1.63 -6.84
CA GLU A 159 22.63 -0.35 -6.53
C GLU A 159 22.43 0.69 -7.63
N SER A 160 22.57 0.30 -8.90
CA SER A 160 22.36 1.18 -10.05
C SER A 160 20.92 1.70 -10.13
N GLU A 161 19.96 0.80 -9.93
CA GLU A 161 18.51 1.03 -9.99
C GLU A 161 18.08 1.97 -8.86
N ALA A 162 18.60 1.74 -7.65
CA ALA A 162 18.34 2.58 -6.49
C ALA A 162 18.97 3.97 -6.64
N HIS A 163 20.19 4.06 -7.19
CA HIS A 163 20.81 5.34 -7.48
C HIS A 163 20.03 6.10 -8.57
N TYR A 164 19.61 5.43 -9.64
CA TYR A 164 18.79 6.04 -10.69
C TYR A 164 17.43 6.51 -10.16
N SER A 165 16.77 5.71 -9.32
CA SER A 165 15.54 6.08 -8.62
C SER A 165 15.72 7.31 -7.75
N THR A 166 16.86 7.42 -7.06
CA THR A 166 17.21 8.60 -6.26
C THR A 166 17.31 9.85 -7.13
N GLN A 167 17.91 9.76 -8.31
CA GLN A 167 17.98 10.88 -9.26
C GLN A 167 16.60 11.28 -9.78
N LYS A 168 15.73 10.31 -10.10
CA LYS A 168 14.35 10.56 -10.52
C LYS A 168 13.56 11.26 -9.43
N LEU A 169 13.61 10.76 -8.21
CA LEU A 169 12.93 11.36 -7.07
C LEU A 169 13.44 12.76 -6.78
N SER A 170 14.77 12.96 -6.80
CA SER A 170 15.42 14.27 -6.62
C SER A 170 14.89 15.31 -7.60
N ARG A 171 14.73 14.95 -8.89
CA ARG A 171 14.12 15.81 -9.91
C ARG A 171 12.63 16.06 -9.65
N LEU A 172 11.89 15.04 -9.24
CA LEU A 172 10.45 15.14 -8.96
C LEU A 172 10.16 16.11 -7.81
N ILE A 173 10.90 16.00 -6.70
CA ILE A 173 10.71 16.85 -5.51
C ILE A 173 11.49 18.17 -5.59
N ASN A 174 12.26 18.38 -6.66
CA ASN A 174 13.13 19.52 -6.89
C ASN A 174 14.09 19.82 -5.71
N LYS A 175 14.75 18.77 -5.20
CA LYS A 175 15.77 18.87 -4.14
C LYS A 175 16.93 17.93 -4.40
N PRO A 176 18.18 18.33 -4.14
CA PRO A 176 19.33 17.43 -4.29
C PRO A 176 19.22 16.29 -3.27
N LEU A 177 19.46 15.06 -3.73
CA LEU A 177 19.54 13.87 -2.87
C LEU A 177 20.89 13.21 -3.05
N ARG A 178 21.63 13.05 -1.95
CA ARG A 178 22.87 12.27 -1.93
C ARG A 178 22.54 10.80 -1.74
N PHE A 179 22.98 9.97 -2.67
CA PHE A 179 22.84 8.52 -2.59
C PHE A 179 23.91 7.91 -1.67
N ILE A 180 23.51 6.95 -0.84
CA ILE A 180 24.39 6.15 0.01
C ILE A 180 23.93 4.70 -0.06
N HIS A 181 24.79 3.81 -0.53
CA HIS A 181 24.59 2.38 -0.43
C HIS A 181 25.09 1.84 0.92
N LEU A 182 24.23 1.10 1.62
CA LEU A 182 24.51 0.55 2.95
C LEU A 182 25.05 -0.87 2.79
N ALA A 183 26.36 -0.99 2.64
CA ALA A 183 27.06 -2.25 2.48
C ALA A 183 26.94 -3.20 3.71
N ASP A 184 26.54 -2.66 4.86
CA ASP A 184 26.30 -3.41 6.10
C ASP A 184 24.84 -3.85 6.26
N SER A 185 24.06 -3.83 5.19
CA SER A 185 22.68 -4.34 5.19
C SER A 185 22.64 -5.84 5.48
N PRO A 186 21.61 -6.34 6.20
CA PRO A 186 21.44 -7.77 6.42
C PRO A 186 21.33 -8.53 5.11
N GLN A 187 22.11 -9.60 4.99
CA GLN A 187 22.21 -10.42 3.78
C GLN A 187 21.25 -11.62 3.87
N GLN A 188 20.68 -12.00 2.73
CA GLN A 188 19.87 -13.22 2.61
C GLN A 188 20.73 -14.41 2.19
N ASP A 189 20.35 -15.61 2.62
CA ASP A 189 21.08 -16.85 2.29
C ASP A 189 20.52 -17.60 1.06
N ASN A 190 19.37 -17.17 0.54
CA ASN A 190 18.67 -17.80 -0.60
C ASN A 190 18.40 -16.80 -1.73
N SER A 191 17.72 -17.22 -2.79
CA SER A 191 17.41 -16.36 -3.95
C SER A 191 16.01 -15.73 -3.93
N SER A 192 15.18 -15.95 -2.91
CA SER A 192 13.74 -15.60 -2.94
C SER A 192 13.26 -14.70 -1.81
N ASP A 193 14.06 -14.48 -0.77
CA ASP A 193 13.66 -13.70 0.39
C ASP A 193 13.87 -12.19 0.27
N CYS A 194 14.42 -11.69 -0.83
CA CYS A 194 14.69 -10.26 -1.03
C CYS A 194 13.49 -9.36 -0.71
N GLY A 195 12.30 -9.70 -1.21
CA GLY A 195 11.07 -8.96 -0.89
C GLY A 195 10.67 -9.02 0.60
N VAL A 196 10.97 -10.13 1.29
CA VAL A 196 10.76 -10.26 2.74
C VAL A 196 11.72 -9.36 3.49
N PHE A 197 12.99 -9.30 3.07
CA PHE A 197 13.99 -8.40 3.65
C PHE A 197 13.58 -6.93 3.47
N VAL A 198 13.10 -6.53 2.29
CA VAL A 198 12.53 -5.19 2.05
C VAL A 198 11.45 -4.87 3.08
N CYS A 199 10.45 -5.74 3.23
CA CYS A 199 9.33 -5.56 4.14
C CYS A 199 9.77 -5.46 5.62
N LEU A 200 10.68 -6.35 6.05
CA LEU A 200 11.15 -6.40 7.44
C LEU A 200 12.11 -5.25 7.79
N ASN A 201 12.96 -4.84 6.85
CA ASN A 201 13.84 -3.68 7.00
C ASN A 201 13.02 -2.39 7.05
N MET A 202 12.04 -2.23 6.15
CA MET A 202 11.12 -1.09 6.15
C MET A 202 10.43 -0.93 7.50
N ARG A 203 9.83 -2.01 8.02
CA ARG A 203 9.19 -2.00 9.35
C ARG A 203 10.18 -1.61 10.46
N HIS A 204 11.39 -2.16 10.45
CA HIS A 204 12.39 -1.87 11.46
C HIS A 204 12.80 -0.40 11.44
N LEU A 205 13.12 0.15 10.26
CA LEU A 205 13.49 1.55 10.09
C LEU A 205 12.34 2.47 10.53
N LEU A 206 11.11 2.20 10.09
CA LEU A 206 9.93 2.96 10.45
C LEU A 206 9.74 3.01 11.97
N LEU A 207 9.65 1.84 12.62
CA LEU A 207 9.31 1.78 14.04
C LEU A 207 10.48 2.16 14.94
N LYS A 208 11.69 1.66 14.67
CA LYS A 208 12.84 1.75 15.58
C LYS A 208 13.80 2.90 15.31
N ARG A 209 13.75 3.51 14.12
CA ARG A 209 14.65 4.61 13.73
C ARG A 209 13.93 5.92 13.53
N LEU A 210 12.75 5.89 12.92
CA LEU A 210 12.02 7.13 12.60
C LEU A 210 10.98 7.49 13.66
N LEU A 211 10.19 6.51 14.12
CA LEU A 211 9.15 6.76 15.11
C LEU A 211 9.73 6.73 16.52
N MET A 212 10.31 5.64 17.02
CA MET A 212 10.69 5.55 18.44
C MET A 212 11.84 6.47 18.92
N VAL A 213 12.45 7.31 18.09
CA VAL A 213 13.58 8.16 18.49
C VAL A 213 13.13 9.58 18.82
N ARG A 214 13.69 10.13 19.91
CA ARG A 214 13.51 11.53 20.30
C ARG A 214 14.06 12.45 19.20
N THR A 215 13.33 13.52 18.89
CA THR A 215 13.58 14.44 17.77
C THR A 215 14.92 15.20 17.85
N ASP A 216 15.64 15.10 18.96
CA ASP A 216 16.91 15.80 19.25
C ASP A 216 18.16 14.92 19.07
N SER A 217 17.99 13.64 18.70
CA SER A 217 19.07 12.66 18.68
C SER A 217 19.45 12.24 17.26
N LYS A 218 20.75 12.17 16.96
CA LYS A 218 21.24 11.58 15.70
C LYS A 218 20.92 10.09 15.67
N VAL A 219 20.26 9.62 14.62
CA VAL A 219 19.89 8.22 14.44
C VAL A 219 20.79 7.59 13.40
N SER A 220 21.44 6.48 13.76
CA SER A 220 22.16 5.67 12.78
C SER A 220 21.17 4.95 11.87
N MET A 221 21.38 5.10 10.56
CA MET A 221 20.64 4.38 9.52
C MET A 221 21.31 3.05 9.13
N SER A 222 22.44 2.71 9.74
CA SER A 222 23.07 1.39 9.58
C SER A 222 22.15 0.27 10.11
N LEU A 223 22.14 -0.84 9.37
CA LEU A 223 21.54 -2.11 9.79
C LEU A 223 22.61 -3.19 10.08
N GLY A 224 23.89 -2.78 10.20
CA GLY A 224 24.99 -3.66 10.54
C GLY A 224 24.73 -4.44 11.83
N GLY A 225 24.97 -5.75 11.78
CA GLY A 225 24.74 -6.66 12.90
C GLY A 225 23.27 -7.01 13.17
N ARG A 226 22.32 -6.50 12.37
CA ARG A 226 20.91 -6.92 12.44
C ARG A 226 20.73 -8.27 11.76
N THR A 227 20.09 -9.21 12.46
CA THR A 227 19.64 -10.48 11.88
C THR A 227 18.19 -10.36 11.40
N VAL A 228 17.89 -11.00 10.27
CA VAL A 228 16.54 -11.03 9.68
C VAL A 228 16.07 -12.46 9.59
N ASP A 229 14.98 -12.78 10.28
CA ASP A 229 14.31 -14.07 10.17
C ASP A 229 13.20 -13.98 9.11
N ALA A 230 13.55 -14.30 7.86
CA ALA A 230 12.62 -14.27 6.75
C ALA A 230 11.52 -15.33 6.87
N THR A 231 11.80 -16.48 7.49
CA THR A 231 10.82 -17.54 7.72
C THR A 231 9.73 -17.07 8.69
N ALA A 232 10.12 -16.44 9.79
CA ALA A 232 9.16 -15.81 10.71
C ALA A 232 8.40 -14.66 10.02
N GLY A 233 9.09 -13.85 9.21
CA GLY A 233 8.47 -12.79 8.42
C GLY A 233 7.35 -13.29 7.50
N ARG A 234 7.61 -14.36 6.74
CA ARG A 234 6.60 -14.99 5.86
C ARG A 234 5.40 -15.53 6.65
N LYS A 235 5.65 -16.20 7.77
CA LYS A 235 4.58 -16.69 8.67
C LYS A 235 3.72 -15.55 9.20
N GLU A 236 4.35 -14.44 9.57
CA GLU A 236 3.66 -13.24 10.04
C GLU A 236 2.81 -12.61 8.93
N MET A 237 3.36 -12.42 7.73
CA MET A 237 2.62 -11.91 6.57
C MET A 237 1.38 -12.77 6.28
N LEU A 238 1.53 -14.10 6.25
CA LEU A 238 0.42 -15.04 6.05
C LEU A 238 -0.66 -14.90 7.12
N LYS A 239 -0.25 -14.79 8.39
CA LYS A 239 -1.18 -14.62 9.50
C LYS A 239 -2.00 -13.34 9.36
N ILE A 240 -1.34 -12.22 9.05
CA ILE A 240 -2.03 -10.93 8.85
C ILE A 240 -3.02 -11.03 7.69
N ILE A 241 -2.60 -11.58 6.55
CA ILE A 241 -3.49 -11.76 5.39
C ILE A 241 -4.72 -12.63 5.76
N ASP A 242 -4.51 -13.71 6.50
CA ASP A 242 -5.62 -14.57 6.93
C ASP A 242 -6.58 -13.87 7.89
N GLU A 243 -6.07 -13.07 8.82
CA GLU A 243 -6.91 -12.27 9.73
C GLU A 243 -7.80 -11.28 8.96
N PHE A 244 -7.24 -10.58 7.96
CA PHE A 244 -8.01 -9.69 7.09
C PHE A 244 -9.03 -10.45 6.23
N ARG A 245 -8.66 -11.63 5.73
CA ARG A 245 -9.58 -12.51 4.97
C ARG A 245 -10.78 -12.91 5.82
N ARG A 246 -10.55 -13.43 7.04
CA ARG A 246 -11.59 -13.87 7.98
C ARG A 246 -12.49 -12.71 8.39
N GLU A 247 -11.93 -11.54 8.65
CA GLU A 247 -12.71 -10.34 8.94
C GLU A 247 -13.59 -9.93 7.75
N GLY A 248 -13.06 -10.00 6.53
CA GLY A 248 -13.82 -9.76 5.29
C GLY A 248 -14.97 -10.77 5.10
N GLU A 249 -14.75 -12.04 5.37
CA GLU A 249 -15.78 -13.09 5.32
C GLU A 249 -16.87 -12.86 6.37
N ARG A 250 -16.48 -12.53 7.61
CA ARG A 250 -17.41 -12.21 8.70
C ARG A 250 -18.32 -11.05 8.32
N ARG A 251 -17.77 -9.96 7.76
CA ARG A 251 -18.57 -8.81 7.31
C ARG A 251 -19.57 -9.18 6.20
N ARG A 252 -19.16 -10.00 5.23
CA ARG A 252 -20.06 -10.51 4.16
C ARG A 252 -21.17 -11.40 4.70
N SER A 253 -20.89 -12.24 5.70
CA SER A 253 -21.94 -13.06 6.34
C SER A 253 -22.97 -12.21 7.10
N ILE A 254 -22.55 -11.12 7.73
CA ILE A 254 -23.45 -10.18 8.42
C ILE A 254 -24.30 -9.41 7.41
N SER A 255 -23.74 -8.97 6.27
CA SER A 255 -24.51 -8.28 5.23
C SER A 255 -25.51 -9.17 4.50
N ASN A 256 -25.24 -10.48 4.42
CA ASN A 256 -26.11 -11.46 3.75
C ASN A 256 -27.12 -12.14 4.68
N SER A 257 -27.19 -11.73 5.95
CA SER A 257 -28.19 -12.26 6.88
C SER A 257 -29.55 -11.60 6.62
N PRO A 258 -30.62 -12.36 6.28
CA PRO A 258 -31.96 -11.81 6.17
C PRO A 258 -32.42 -11.34 7.55
N HIS A 259 -32.57 -10.03 7.74
CA HIS A 259 -33.16 -9.50 8.97
C HIS A 259 -34.57 -10.07 9.18
N PRO A 260 -34.89 -10.70 10.33
CA PRO A 260 -36.26 -11.07 10.63
C PRO A 260 -37.06 -9.81 10.98
N GLY A 261 -37.90 -9.37 10.05
CA GLY A 261 -39.16 -8.65 10.30
C GLY A 261 -39.13 -7.42 11.22
N ARG A 262 -38.69 -6.26 10.71
CA ARG A 262 -39.21 -4.99 11.22
C ARG A 262 -40.56 -4.71 10.55
N LYS A 263 -41.66 -5.13 11.19
CA LYS A 263 -43.02 -4.72 10.81
C LYS A 263 -43.11 -3.19 10.93
N SER A 264 -43.16 -2.47 9.82
CA SER A 264 -43.52 -1.05 9.81
C SER A 264 -44.99 -0.93 10.23
N LYS A 265 -45.24 -0.27 11.36
CA LYS A 265 -46.58 0.19 11.74
C LYS A 265 -46.86 1.50 10.99
N SER A 266 -47.54 1.42 9.87
CA SER A 266 -48.17 2.59 9.24
C SER A 266 -49.57 2.19 8.74
N PRO A 267 -50.64 2.92 9.12
CA PRO A 267 -52.00 2.61 8.67
C PRO A 267 -52.24 3.08 7.22
N PRO A 268 -53.20 2.47 6.48
CA PRO A 268 -53.40 2.74 5.05
C PRO A 268 -54.03 4.12 4.83
N ARG A 269 -53.51 4.88 3.86
CA ARG A 269 -54.00 6.21 3.48
C ARG A 269 -54.79 6.11 2.16
N ILE A 270 -55.99 6.68 2.16
CA ILE A 270 -56.99 6.70 1.08
C ILE A 270 -56.61 7.72 -0.03
N ASP A 271 -57.06 7.37 -1.23
CA ASP A 271 -57.00 7.90 -2.61
C ASP A 271 -56.58 9.34 -3.01
N SER A 272 -55.78 9.34 -4.11
CA SER A 272 -55.83 10.11 -5.38
C SER A 272 -55.89 11.65 -5.44
N PRO A 273 -55.13 12.26 -6.38
CA PRO A 273 -55.59 13.43 -7.13
C PRO A 273 -55.38 13.29 -8.65
N GLY A 274 -56.48 13.34 -9.41
CA GLY A 274 -56.47 13.57 -10.86
C GLY A 274 -56.49 15.07 -11.15
N ALA A 275 -55.45 15.58 -11.83
CA ALA A 275 -55.38 16.96 -12.27
C ALA A 275 -55.80 17.10 -13.75
N ASN A 276 -56.78 17.98 -13.94
CA ASN A 276 -57.25 18.58 -15.19
C ASN A 276 -56.18 18.83 -16.26
N ARG A 277 -56.52 18.54 -17.53
CA ARG A 277 -55.96 19.23 -18.70
C ARG A 277 -57.03 19.61 -19.73
N SER A 278 -57.31 20.91 -19.75
CA SER A 278 -57.48 21.82 -20.89
C SER A 278 -58.35 21.43 -22.10
N LYS A 279 -59.40 22.25 -22.30
CA LYS A 279 -60.14 22.50 -23.55
C LYS A 279 -59.27 23.17 -24.62
N SER A 280 -59.57 22.89 -25.90
CA SER A 280 -59.60 23.86 -27.01
C SER A 280 -60.26 23.25 -28.27
N PRO A 281 -60.77 24.07 -29.23
CA PRO A 281 -62.04 23.80 -29.92
C PRO A 281 -61.94 23.66 -31.46
N ARG A 282 -63.01 23.13 -32.10
CA ARG A 282 -63.52 23.41 -33.47
C ARG A 282 -64.81 22.58 -33.69
N VAL A 283 -65.99 23.19 -33.84
CA VAL A 283 -66.64 23.69 -35.08
C VAL A 283 -66.92 22.56 -36.09
N GLY A 284 -68.21 22.34 -36.34
CA GLY A 284 -68.79 21.38 -37.28
C GLY A 284 -70.15 20.92 -36.78
#